data_AF-A0AAU7FAV4-F1
#
_entry.id   AF-A0AAU7FAV4-F1
#
_cell.length_a   1.000
_cell.length_b   1.000
_cell.length_c   1.000
_cell.angle_alpha   90.00
_cell.angle_beta   90.00
_cell.angle_gamma   90.00
#
_symmetry.space_group_name_H-M   'P 1'
#
loop_
_entity.id
_entity.type
_entity.pdbx_description
1 polymer ?
#
loop_
_entity_poly.entity_id
_entity_poly.type
_entity_poly.pdbx_seq_one_letter_code
_entity_poly.pdbx_strand_id
1 'polypeptide(L)'
;MTKCYATGDFKKYFKENMDELGLPFPTSLFDTYNTAIATATTLVSALKTLGKGATMAELIGATTGLELLAVAASIGAAAYTGAVIGSIAVASGRSLGCGARISDLFVFAEQNNLQFEGLSTFYRLNPQILDTNLIFRKSFAARARIV
;
A
#
# COMPACT_ATOMS: atom_id res chain seq x y z
N MET A 1 9.94 -5.96 28.34
CA MET A 1 9.68 -6.80 27.15
C MET A 1 8.27 -6.49 26.66
N THR A 2 8.14 -5.46 25.83
CA THR A 2 6.84 -4.99 25.32
C THR A 2 6.37 -6.00 24.27
N LYS A 3 5.22 -6.64 24.50
CA LYS A 3 4.66 -7.64 23.60
C LYS A 3 4.22 -6.96 22.30
N CYS A 4 5.09 -6.96 21.31
CA CYS A 4 4.78 -6.42 19.99
C CYS A 4 4.09 -7.48 19.13
N TYR A 5 2.96 -8.03 19.60
CA TYR A 5 2.16 -8.99 18.83
C TYR A 5 0.81 -9.27 19.49
N ALA A 6 -0.27 -9.19 18.71
CA ALA A 6 -1.48 -9.99 18.89
C ALA A 6 -1.89 -10.55 17.52
N THR A 7 -2.04 -11.88 17.40
CA THR A 7 -2.58 -12.52 16.19
C THR A 7 -3.91 -11.89 15.86
N GLY A 8 -4.07 -11.34 14.66
CA GLY A 8 -5.32 -10.73 14.19
C GLY A 8 -5.32 -9.20 14.04
N ASP A 9 -4.28 -8.51 14.50
CA ASP A 9 -4.20 -7.03 14.38
C ASP A 9 -3.73 -6.53 13.00
N PHE A 10 -3.32 -7.42 12.07
CA PHE A 10 -2.86 -7.00 10.73
C PHE A 10 -3.89 -6.13 10.01
N LYS A 11 -5.13 -6.63 9.91
CA LYS A 11 -6.25 -5.91 9.28
C LYS A 11 -6.46 -4.55 9.93
N LYS A 12 -6.41 -4.51 11.26
CA LYS A 12 -6.57 -3.28 12.04
C LYS A 12 -5.48 -2.27 11.69
N TYR A 13 -4.20 -2.64 11.73
CA TYR A 13 -3.11 -1.72 11.44
C TYR A 13 -3.03 -1.33 9.96
N PHE A 14 -3.40 -2.23 9.05
CA PHE A 14 -3.52 -1.90 7.63
C PHE A 14 -4.61 -0.84 7.41
N LYS A 15 -5.80 -1.08 7.99
CA LYS A 15 -6.91 -0.13 7.97
C LYS A 15 -6.54 1.22 8.54
N GLU A 16 -5.95 1.26 9.74
CA GLU A 16 -5.49 2.49 10.38
C GLU A 16 -4.56 3.28 9.45
N ASN A 17 -3.58 2.61 8.83
CA ASN A 17 -2.63 3.29 7.95
C ASN A 17 -3.30 3.85 6.68
N MET A 18 -4.18 3.09 6.03
CA MET A 18 -4.91 3.54 4.83
C MET A 18 -5.87 4.69 5.13
N ASP A 19 -6.59 4.62 6.26
CA ASP A 19 -7.49 5.68 6.73
C ASP A 19 -6.73 6.98 7.03
N GLU A 20 -5.54 6.87 7.65
CA GLU A 20 -4.66 8.01 7.93
C GLU A 20 -4.05 8.60 6.65
N LEU A 21 -3.88 7.81 5.59
CA LEU A 21 -3.50 8.30 4.27
C LEU A 21 -4.66 8.91 3.49
N GLY A 22 -5.90 8.72 3.96
CA GLY A 22 -7.13 9.19 3.30
C GLY A 22 -7.52 8.35 2.08
N LEU A 23 -7.12 7.08 2.05
CA LEU A 23 -7.34 6.18 0.92
C LEU A 23 -8.44 5.16 1.24
N PRO A 24 -9.38 4.90 0.31
CA PRO A 24 -10.30 3.79 0.45
C PRO A 24 -9.56 2.46 0.29
N PHE A 25 -10.06 1.39 0.92
CA PHE A 25 -9.61 0.03 0.66
C PHE A 25 -10.78 -0.97 0.76
N PRO A 26 -10.92 -1.91 -0.18
CA PRO A 26 -11.87 -3.01 -0.06
C PRO A 26 -11.41 -3.99 1.03
N THR A 27 -12.27 -4.25 2.01
CA THR A 27 -11.86 -4.95 3.23
C THR A 27 -11.42 -6.39 2.97
N SER A 28 -12.12 -7.11 2.10
CA SER A 28 -11.84 -8.50 1.70
C SER A 28 -10.43 -8.73 1.15
N LEU A 29 -9.93 -7.83 0.30
CA LEU A 29 -8.59 -7.96 -0.31
C LEU A 29 -7.45 -7.81 0.70
N PHE A 30 -7.70 -7.13 1.82
CA PHE A 30 -6.67 -6.73 2.78
C PHE A 30 -6.93 -7.27 4.20
N ASP A 31 -7.80 -8.27 4.33
CA ASP A 31 -8.17 -8.87 5.62
C ASP A 31 -7.02 -9.65 6.28
N THR A 32 -6.15 -10.25 5.47
CA THR A 32 -4.99 -10.99 5.96
C THR A 32 -3.71 -10.53 5.27
N TYR A 33 -2.57 -10.83 5.88
CA TYR A 33 -1.26 -10.57 5.29
C TYR A 33 -1.14 -11.22 3.91
N ASN A 34 -1.50 -12.50 3.78
CA ASN A 34 -1.36 -13.25 2.53
C ASN A 34 -2.26 -12.69 1.41
N THR A 35 -3.51 -12.34 1.69
CA THR A 35 -4.42 -11.73 0.70
C THR A 35 -3.93 -10.34 0.27
N ALA A 36 -3.39 -9.57 1.22
CA ALA A 36 -2.84 -8.25 0.95
C ALA A 36 -1.59 -8.32 0.05
N ILE A 37 -0.68 -9.27 0.31
CA ILE A 37 0.50 -9.52 -0.55
C ILE A 37 0.05 -9.94 -1.95
N ALA A 38 -0.87 -10.91 -2.06
CA ALA A 38 -1.36 -11.37 -3.35
C ALA A 38 -1.96 -10.20 -4.17
N THR A 39 -2.77 -9.37 -3.52
CA THR A 39 -3.35 -8.18 -4.14
C THR A 39 -2.27 -7.18 -4.57
N ALA A 40 -1.28 -6.92 -3.72
CA ALA A 40 -0.16 -6.03 -4.05
C ALA A 40 0.65 -6.55 -5.26
N THR A 41 0.90 -7.86 -5.34
CA THR A 41 1.58 -8.48 -6.49
C THR A 41 0.78 -8.29 -7.79
N THR A 42 -0.55 -8.45 -7.73
CA THR A 42 -1.42 -8.19 -8.89
C THR A 42 -1.35 -6.74 -9.33
N LEU A 43 -1.42 -5.79 -8.38
CA LEU A 43 -1.29 -4.35 -8.67
C LEU A 43 0.07 -4.01 -9.31
N VAL A 44 1.17 -4.53 -8.75
CA VAL A 44 2.53 -4.32 -9.28
C VAL A 44 2.66 -4.91 -10.68
N SER A 45 2.10 -6.08 -10.93
CA SER A 45 2.15 -6.73 -12.25
C SER A 45 1.40 -5.92 -13.29
N ALA A 46 0.19 -5.46 -12.96
CA ALA A 46 -0.60 -4.61 -13.85
C ALA A 46 0.07 -3.25 -14.09
N LEU A 47 0.68 -2.66 -13.06
CA LEU A 47 1.46 -1.43 -13.18
C LEU A 47 2.70 -1.60 -14.06
N LYS A 48 3.38 -2.75 -14.03
CA LYS A 48 4.50 -3.06 -14.94
C LYS A 48 4.05 -3.14 -16.39
N THR A 49 2.83 -3.63 -16.64
CA THR A 49 2.26 -3.72 -18.00
C THR A 49 1.81 -2.36 -18.53
N LEU A 50 1.16 -1.55 -17.70
CA LEU A 50 0.52 -0.30 -18.11
C LEU A 50 1.43 0.93 -17.98
N GLY A 51 2.47 0.83 -17.15
CA GLY A 51 3.45 1.89 -16.93
C GLY A 51 3.05 2.91 -15.86
N LYS A 52 4.01 3.78 -15.52
CA LYS A 52 3.92 4.75 -14.40
C LYS A 52 2.78 5.77 -14.47
N GLY A 53 2.20 6.00 -15.65
CA GLY A 53 1.09 6.92 -15.87
C GLY A 53 -0.28 6.30 -15.69
N ALA A 54 -0.36 4.98 -15.44
CA ALA A 54 -1.62 4.27 -15.38
C ALA A 54 -2.51 4.76 -14.23
N THR A 55 -3.80 4.78 -14.50
CA THR A 55 -4.88 5.02 -13.55
C THR A 55 -5.31 3.70 -12.90
N MET A 56 -5.94 3.77 -11.73
CA MET A 56 -6.55 2.58 -11.13
C MET A 56 -7.62 1.95 -12.02
N ALA A 57 -8.32 2.74 -12.85
CA ALA A 57 -9.29 2.22 -13.81
C ALA A 57 -8.64 1.31 -14.87
N GLU A 58 -7.47 1.70 -15.40
CA GLU A 58 -6.71 0.89 -16.35
C GLU A 58 -6.16 -0.39 -15.70
N LEU A 59 -5.68 -0.31 -14.45
CA LEU A 59 -5.25 -1.50 -13.70
C LEU A 59 -6.40 -2.48 -13.46
N ILE A 60 -7.60 -1.98 -13.20
CA ILE A 60 -8.79 -2.82 -13.00
C ILE A 60 -9.18 -3.50 -14.30
N GLY A 61 -9.15 -2.79 -15.43
CA GLY A 61 -9.39 -3.41 -16.74
C GLY A 61 -8.41 -4.55 -17.06
N ALA A 62 -7.18 -4.46 -16.53
CA ALA A 62 -6.15 -5.48 -16.67
C ALA A 62 -6.18 -6.59 -15.60
N THR A 63 -7.06 -6.50 -14.59
CA THR A 63 -7.10 -7.43 -13.45
C THR A 63 -8.53 -7.92 -13.17
N THR A 64 -8.71 -8.94 -12.32
CA THR A 64 -10.04 -9.43 -11.90
C THR A 64 -10.59 -8.68 -10.67
N GLY A 65 -9.96 -7.57 -10.29
CA GLY A 65 -10.20 -6.85 -9.04
C GLY A 65 -11.41 -5.92 -9.07
N LEU A 66 -12.61 -6.43 -9.31
CA LEU A 66 -13.86 -5.66 -9.21
C LEU A 66 -13.99 -4.96 -7.86
N GLU A 67 -13.44 -5.54 -6.79
CA GLU A 67 -13.43 -4.96 -5.45
C GLU A 67 -12.57 -3.67 -5.36
N LEU A 68 -11.63 -3.48 -6.28
CA LEU A 68 -10.84 -2.25 -6.41
C LEU A 68 -11.58 -1.14 -7.15
N LEU A 69 -12.77 -1.38 -7.75
CA LEU A 69 -13.57 -0.30 -8.37
C LEU A 69 -13.89 0.82 -7.39
N ALA A 70 -14.08 0.51 -6.10
CA ALA A 70 -14.32 1.51 -5.07
C ALA A 70 -13.16 2.52 -4.92
N VAL A 71 -11.97 2.17 -5.41
CA VAL A 71 -10.76 2.99 -5.42
C VAL A 71 -10.57 3.71 -6.76
N ALA A 72 -11.25 3.27 -7.82
CA ALA A 72 -10.96 3.60 -9.22
C ALA A 72 -11.22 5.04 -9.64
N ALA A 73 -11.86 5.85 -8.80
CA ALA A 73 -12.48 7.09 -9.27
C ALA A 73 -11.51 8.27 -9.50
N SER A 74 -10.25 8.22 -9.02
CA SER A 74 -9.30 9.34 -9.24
C SER A 74 -7.86 9.09 -8.79
N ILE A 75 -7.49 7.93 -8.25
CA ILE A 75 -6.16 7.73 -7.68
C ILE A 75 -5.20 7.16 -8.74
N GLY A 76 -4.00 7.72 -8.84
CA GLY A 76 -2.95 7.18 -9.71
C GLY A 76 -2.50 5.79 -9.26
N ALA A 77 -2.32 4.87 -10.21
CA ALA A 77 -2.09 3.48 -9.89
C ALA A 77 -0.81 3.22 -9.11
N ALA A 78 0.28 3.92 -9.49
CA ALA A 78 1.54 3.86 -8.75
C ALA A 78 1.39 4.37 -7.31
N ALA A 79 0.57 5.42 -7.11
CA ALA A 79 0.33 5.98 -5.80
C ALA A 79 -0.47 5.02 -4.91
N TYR A 80 -1.55 4.43 -5.43
CA TYR A 80 -2.32 3.44 -4.67
C TYR A 80 -1.52 2.16 -4.40
N THR A 81 -0.82 1.64 -5.41
CA THR A 81 0.03 0.43 -5.29
C THR A 81 1.11 0.64 -4.23
N GLY A 82 1.81 1.79 -4.26
CA GLY A 82 2.80 2.14 -3.26
C GLY A 82 2.21 2.32 -1.86
N ALA A 83 1.02 2.92 -1.74
CA ALA A 83 0.35 3.03 -0.45
C ALA A 83 -0.07 1.68 0.14
N VAL A 84 -0.53 0.74 -0.70
CA VAL A 84 -0.85 -0.63 -0.29
C VAL A 84 0.41 -1.33 0.22
N ILE A 85 1.50 -1.33 -0.55
CA ILE A 85 2.76 -1.98 -0.15
C ILE A 85 3.29 -1.41 1.16
N GLY A 86 3.31 -0.08 1.29
CA GLY A 86 3.76 0.58 2.51
C GLY A 86 2.84 0.32 3.71
N SER A 87 1.53 0.23 3.49
CA SER A 87 0.57 -0.13 4.55
C SER A 87 0.70 -1.59 4.98
N ILE A 88 1.01 -2.52 4.06
CA ILE A 88 1.36 -3.90 4.42
C ILE A 88 2.64 -3.89 5.27
N ALA A 89 3.66 -3.12 4.89
CA ALA A 89 4.90 -3.03 5.65
C ALA A 89 4.65 -2.47 7.06
N VAL A 90 3.90 -1.37 7.20
CA VAL A 90 3.54 -0.79 8.52
C VAL A 90 2.73 -1.78 9.34
N ALA A 91 1.69 -2.39 8.76
CA ALA A 91 0.85 -3.34 9.45
C ALA A 91 1.62 -4.59 9.89
N SER A 92 2.52 -5.10 9.04
CA SER A 92 3.39 -6.23 9.35
C SER A 92 4.43 -5.85 10.40
N GLY A 93 5.04 -4.67 10.32
CA GLY A 93 6.00 -4.17 11.30
C GLY A 93 5.38 -3.94 12.68
N ARG A 94 4.12 -3.46 12.73
CA ARG A 94 3.36 -3.29 13.99
C ARG A 94 2.81 -4.61 14.52
N SER A 95 2.42 -5.53 13.64
CA SER A 95 1.92 -6.85 14.03
C SER A 95 3.03 -7.79 14.47
N LEU A 96 4.16 -7.84 13.75
CA LEU A 96 5.27 -8.77 13.94
C LEU A 96 6.41 -8.20 14.80
N GLY A 97 6.43 -6.88 15.02
CA GLY A 97 6.82 -6.37 16.32
C GLY A 97 7.89 -5.28 16.44
N CYS A 98 8.29 -4.57 15.38
CA CYS A 98 9.38 -3.58 15.48
C CYS A 98 9.29 -2.35 14.55
N GLY A 99 8.11 -2.01 14.02
CA GLY A 99 7.95 -0.88 13.10
C GLY A 99 8.62 -1.14 11.73
N ALA A 100 8.18 -0.44 10.69
CA ALA A 100 8.71 -0.62 9.34
C ALA A 100 9.64 0.54 9.00
N ARG A 101 10.97 0.31 9.04
CA ARG A 101 11.91 1.26 8.47
C ARG A 101 11.85 1.18 6.95
N ILE A 102 12.29 2.25 6.27
CA ILE A 102 12.35 2.25 4.81
C ILE A 102 13.31 1.18 4.26
N SER A 103 14.36 0.82 5.00
CA SER A 103 15.24 -0.30 4.68
C SER A 103 14.50 -1.64 4.67
N ASP A 104 13.64 -1.84 5.67
CA ASP A 104 12.88 -3.07 5.85
C ASP A 104 11.83 -3.20 4.76
N LEU A 105 11.26 -2.07 4.34
CA LEU A 105 10.36 -2.00 3.19
C LEU A 105 11.05 -2.46 1.89
N PHE A 106 12.27 -2.02 1.59
CA PHE A 106 12.95 -2.44 0.36
C PHE A 106 13.26 -3.94 0.35
N VAL A 107 13.72 -4.47 1.49
CA VAL A 107 13.94 -5.90 1.66
C VAL A 107 12.62 -6.67 1.51
N PHE A 108 11.56 -6.18 2.14
CA PHE A 108 10.21 -6.75 2.03
C PHE A 108 9.70 -6.74 0.59
N ALA A 109 9.86 -5.63 -0.13
CA ALA A 109 9.44 -5.52 -1.51
C ALA A 109 10.21 -6.48 -2.42
N GLU A 110 11.51 -6.68 -2.15
CA GLU A 110 12.33 -7.64 -2.88
C GLU A 110 11.88 -9.08 -2.62
N GLN A 111 11.75 -9.46 -1.36
CA GLN A 111 11.35 -10.82 -0.95
C GLN A 111 9.97 -11.23 -1.49
N ASN A 112 9.06 -10.26 -1.64
CA ASN A 112 7.70 -10.49 -2.10
C ASN A 112 7.49 -10.13 -3.59
N ASN A 113 8.55 -9.81 -4.34
CA ASN A 113 8.49 -9.41 -5.75
C ASN A 113 7.58 -8.18 -6.03
N LEU A 114 7.46 -7.26 -5.07
CA LEU A 114 6.61 -6.06 -5.11
C LEU A 114 7.32 -4.83 -5.71
N GLN A 115 8.48 -5.02 -6.34
CA GLN A 115 9.24 -3.96 -6.99
C GLN A 115 8.49 -3.43 -8.22
N PHE A 116 8.38 -2.10 -8.33
CA PHE A 116 7.93 -1.41 -9.54
C PHE A 116 8.87 -0.25 -9.90
N GLU A 117 8.80 0.23 -11.14
CA GLU A 117 9.67 1.31 -11.63
C GLU A 117 9.51 2.57 -10.75
N GLY A 118 10.62 3.04 -10.16
CA GLY A 118 10.63 4.23 -9.32
C GLY A 118 10.20 4.01 -7.87
N LEU A 119 10.11 2.77 -7.37
CA LEU A 119 9.78 2.45 -5.97
C LEU A 119 10.57 3.29 -4.96
N SER A 120 11.90 3.38 -5.14
CA SER A 120 12.78 4.11 -4.22
C SER A 120 12.51 5.61 -4.20
N THR A 121 12.37 6.22 -5.37
CA THR A 121 11.97 7.62 -5.52
C THR A 121 10.59 7.87 -4.92
N PHE A 122 9.64 6.94 -5.14
CA PHE A 122 8.29 7.05 -4.63
C PHE A 122 8.26 7.16 -3.10
N TYR A 123 8.94 6.26 -2.37
CA TYR A 123 8.95 6.31 -0.90
C TYR A 123 9.78 7.46 -0.33
N ARG A 124 10.79 7.94 -1.08
CA ARG A 124 11.52 9.15 -0.71
C ARG A 124 10.62 10.41 -0.78
N LEU A 125 9.72 10.48 -1.76
CA LEU A 125 8.77 11.57 -1.92
C LEU A 125 7.51 11.43 -1.04
N ASN A 126 7.25 10.22 -0.54
CA ASN A 126 6.08 9.88 0.24
C ASN A 126 6.43 9.22 1.59
N PRO A 127 7.29 9.83 2.43
CA PRO A 127 7.68 9.24 3.71
C PRO A 127 6.49 9.04 4.65
N GLN A 128 5.43 9.84 4.50
CA GLN A 128 4.19 9.72 5.29
C GLN A 128 3.47 8.39 5.14
N ILE A 129 3.79 7.55 4.15
CA ILE A 129 3.22 6.21 4.03
C ILE A 129 3.75 5.29 5.13
N LEU A 130 5.03 5.46 5.50
CA LEU A 130 5.72 4.64 6.51
C LEU A 130 5.80 5.33 7.88
N ASP A 131 6.06 6.65 7.89
CA ASP A 131 6.18 7.41 9.13
C ASP A 131 4.80 7.81 9.64
N THR A 132 4.33 7.08 10.65
CA THR A 132 3.04 7.29 11.30
C THR A 132 3.00 8.53 12.20
N ASN A 133 4.14 9.19 12.46
CA ASN A 133 4.20 10.36 13.34
C ASN A 133 3.97 11.70 12.62
N LEU A 134 3.89 11.71 11.28
CA LEU A 134 3.69 12.93 10.52
C LEU A 134 2.26 13.47 10.68
N ILE A 135 2.12 14.77 10.90
CA ILE A 135 0.83 15.41 11.26
C ILE A 135 -0.14 15.49 10.06
N PHE A 136 0.36 15.44 8.81
CA PHE A 136 -0.41 15.67 7.58
C PHE A 136 -0.46 14.46 6.63
N ARG A 137 -0.63 13.24 7.15
CA ARG A 137 -0.63 12.01 6.32
C ARG A 137 -1.75 11.98 5.28
N LYS A 138 -2.94 12.52 5.61
CA LYS A 138 -4.11 12.60 4.71
C LYS A 138 -3.87 13.44 3.45
N SER A 139 -2.84 14.30 3.44
CA SER A 139 -2.42 15.02 2.25
C SER A 139 -1.92 14.10 1.13
N PHE A 140 -1.59 12.83 1.45
CA PHE A 140 -1.18 11.85 0.47
C PHE A 140 -2.31 11.58 -0.53
N ALA A 141 -3.51 11.21 -0.07
CA ALA A 141 -4.64 10.98 -0.97
C ALA A 141 -4.96 12.20 -1.84
N ALA A 142 -4.85 13.42 -1.29
CA ALA A 142 -5.05 14.64 -2.07
C ALA A 142 -4.04 14.80 -3.22
N ARG A 143 -2.76 14.45 -2.99
CA ARG A 143 -1.70 14.47 -4.01
C ARG A 143 -1.73 13.28 -4.97
N ALA A 144 -2.26 12.15 -4.51
CA ALA A 144 -2.38 10.92 -5.27
C ALA A 144 -3.55 10.95 -6.27
N ARG A 145 -4.45 11.92 -6.14
CA ARG A 145 -5.53 12.15 -7.10
C ARG A 145 -4.97 12.73 -8.40
N ILE A 146 -5.31 12.09 -9.50
CA ILE A 146 -5.11 12.61 -10.85
C ILE A 146 -6.25 13.59 -11.11
N VAL A 147 -5.90 14.84 -11.46
CA VAL A 147 -6.83 15.88 -11.92
C VAL A 147 -7.17 15.64 -13.38
#